data_AF-A0A7T0BTM5-F1
#
_entry.id   AF-A0A7T0BTM5-F1
#
_cell.length_a   1.000
_cell.length_b   1.000
_cell.length_c   1.000
_cell.angle_alpha   90.00
_cell.angle_beta   90.00
_cell.angle_gamma   90.00
#
_symmetry.space_group_name_H-M   'P 1'
#
loop_
_entity.id
_entity.type
_entity.pdbx_description
1 polymer ?
#
loop_
_entity_poly.entity_id
_entity_poly.type
_entity_poly.pdbx_seq_one_letter_code
_entity_poly.pdbx_strand_id
1 'polypeptide(L)'
;MLDLMLITNKPKFAKIAADAGVDRIFVDLEILGKQDRQGHLDTVISAHNMGDVPKVREAIPDADMLVRLNPLHEGTSEEIETVLKYQPDFLMLPMFRTPEELSKFCEMVDGRVRVIPLVETPEAAESLDQLTTIKGVHEIYIGLNDLHLGLKLNFIFEPLINGMVDRMSATIKNARLPFGFGGIARIGEGQLPGELVLGEHLRLESNSVILSRTFHRGILSDDPALTGKLKYEIDKLREVEEYLGDRTPDQVELDRKKVAQIVSLIIASRSNP
;
A
#
# COMPACT_ATOMS: atom_id res chain seq x y z
N MET A 1 3.80 15.19 5.44
CA MET A 1 2.65 14.39 5.89
C MET A 1 2.46 13.28 4.87
N LEU A 2 2.18 12.05 5.32
CA LEU A 2 1.97 10.87 4.48
C LEU A 2 0.58 10.89 3.83
N ASP A 3 0.48 10.44 2.60
CA ASP A 3 -0.78 10.15 1.95
C ASP A 3 -1.36 8.85 2.51
N LEU A 4 -2.53 8.93 3.14
CA LEU A 4 -3.24 7.79 3.69
C LEU A 4 -4.11 7.16 2.60
N MET A 5 -3.93 5.86 2.40
CA MET A 5 -4.65 5.09 1.39
C MET A 5 -5.60 4.11 2.05
N LEU A 6 -6.87 4.09 1.68
CA LEU A 6 -7.86 3.16 2.25
C LEU A 6 -8.53 2.32 1.18
N ILE A 7 -8.53 1.00 1.36
CA ILE A 7 -9.10 0.04 0.39
C ILE A 7 -10.59 -0.15 0.65
N THR A 8 -11.48 0.25 -0.26
CA THR A 8 -12.91 -0.08 -0.13
C THR A 8 -13.66 -0.01 -1.46
N ASN A 9 -14.66 -0.87 -1.62
CA ASN A 9 -15.66 -0.78 -2.69
C ASN A 9 -17.02 -0.28 -2.22
N LYS A 10 -17.15 0.16 -0.96
CA LYS A 10 -18.43 0.63 -0.40
C LYS A 10 -18.50 2.15 -0.54
N PRO A 11 -19.37 2.71 -1.41
CA PRO A 11 -19.38 4.15 -1.70
C PRO A 11 -19.59 5.03 -0.47
N LYS A 12 -20.53 4.66 0.40
CA LYS A 12 -20.76 5.38 1.67
C LYS A 12 -19.51 5.41 2.55
N PHE A 13 -18.80 4.28 2.65
CA PHE A 13 -17.59 4.20 3.47
C PHE A 13 -16.42 4.94 2.83
N ALA A 14 -16.29 4.90 1.51
CA ALA A 14 -15.32 5.71 0.77
C ALA A 14 -15.50 7.20 1.08
N LYS A 15 -16.75 7.69 1.05
CA LYS A 15 -17.06 9.08 1.41
C LYS A 15 -16.69 9.40 2.86
N ILE A 16 -17.08 8.54 3.80
CA ILE A 16 -16.72 8.72 5.23
C ILE A 16 -15.20 8.76 5.42
N ALA A 17 -14.45 7.91 4.71
CA ALA A 17 -12.99 7.89 4.78
C ALA A 17 -12.36 9.16 4.21
N ALA A 18 -12.80 9.61 3.04
CA ALA A 18 -12.35 10.87 2.44
C ALA A 18 -12.65 12.06 3.37
N ASP A 19 -13.89 12.17 3.87
CA ASP A 19 -14.30 13.22 4.81
C ASP A 19 -13.52 13.14 6.14
N ALA A 20 -12.99 11.96 6.48
CA ALA A 20 -12.16 11.75 7.68
C ALA A 20 -10.68 12.14 7.50
N GLY A 21 -10.26 12.54 6.30
CA GLY A 21 -8.87 12.91 6.00
C GLY A 21 -8.02 11.78 5.40
N VAL A 22 -8.65 10.76 4.80
CA VAL A 22 -7.95 9.81 3.93
C VAL A 22 -7.75 10.44 2.55
N ASP A 23 -6.51 10.49 2.10
CA ASP A 23 -6.13 11.18 0.86
C ASP A 23 -6.54 10.40 -0.39
N ARG A 24 -6.42 9.06 -0.37
CA ARG A 24 -6.63 8.20 -1.53
C ARG A 24 -7.54 7.01 -1.21
N ILE A 25 -8.64 6.88 -1.94
CA ILE A 25 -9.50 5.69 -1.88
C ILE A 25 -9.06 4.69 -2.96
N PHE A 26 -8.90 3.44 -2.52
CA PHE A 26 -8.32 2.38 -3.31
C PHE A 26 -9.36 1.28 -3.60
N VAL A 27 -9.73 1.10 -4.88
CA VAL A 27 -10.51 -0.03 -5.37
C VAL A 27 -9.59 -1.15 -5.92
N ASP A 28 -9.57 -2.29 -5.23
CA ASP A 28 -8.77 -3.46 -5.61
C ASP A 28 -9.51 -4.45 -6.55
N LEU A 29 -9.29 -4.39 -7.86
CA LEU A 29 -9.90 -5.29 -8.85
C LEU A 29 -9.09 -6.59 -9.08
N GLU A 30 -7.96 -6.75 -8.42
CA GLU A 30 -7.09 -7.90 -8.63
C GLU A 30 -7.80 -9.20 -8.17
N ILE A 31 -7.95 -10.15 -9.09
CA ILE A 31 -8.54 -11.47 -8.86
C ILE A 31 -7.66 -12.60 -9.42
N LEU A 32 -6.88 -12.34 -10.48
CA LEU A 32 -6.11 -13.37 -11.17
C LEU A 32 -4.93 -13.85 -10.31
N GLY A 33 -4.84 -15.17 -10.14
CA GLY A 33 -3.79 -15.85 -9.37
C GLY A 33 -3.91 -15.70 -7.85
N LYS A 34 -4.95 -15.06 -7.30
CA LYS A 34 -5.16 -14.97 -5.84
C LYS A 34 -5.44 -16.34 -5.23
N GLN A 35 -6.29 -17.17 -5.87
CA GLN A 35 -6.66 -18.49 -5.35
C GLN A 35 -5.48 -19.46 -5.26
N ASP A 36 -4.57 -19.44 -6.23
CA ASP A 36 -3.40 -20.32 -6.25
C ASP A 36 -2.33 -19.90 -5.23
N ARG A 37 -2.23 -18.60 -4.92
CA ARG A 37 -1.25 -18.04 -3.96
C ARG A 37 -1.73 -18.09 -2.51
N GLN A 38 -3.05 -17.99 -2.29
CA GLN A 38 -3.65 -17.81 -0.96
C GLN A 38 -4.21 -19.10 -0.35
N GLY A 39 -3.98 -20.25 -0.99
CA GLY A 39 -4.70 -21.50 -0.73
C GLY A 39 -4.82 -21.97 0.73
N HIS A 40 -4.03 -21.46 1.67
CA HIS A 40 -4.01 -21.87 3.09
C HIS A 40 -4.02 -20.70 4.11
N LEU A 41 -4.17 -19.44 3.68
CA LEU A 41 -4.13 -18.26 4.57
C LEU A 41 -5.51 -17.59 4.63
N ASP A 42 -5.95 -17.17 5.82
CA ASP A 42 -7.17 -16.38 6.12
C ASP A 42 -7.14 -15.00 5.40
N THR A 43 -7.12 -15.03 4.08
CA THR A 43 -6.99 -13.86 3.23
C THR A 43 -8.26 -13.74 2.41
N VAL A 44 -8.98 -12.66 2.69
CA VAL A 44 -10.17 -12.25 1.94
C VAL A 44 -9.74 -12.00 0.50
N ILE A 45 -10.19 -12.85 -0.42
CA ILE A 45 -10.22 -12.59 -1.86
C ILE A 45 -10.93 -11.23 -2.02
N SER A 46 -10.33 -10.30 -2.78
CA SER A 46 -10.99 -9.00 -3.02
C SER A 46 -12.38 -9.25 -3.58
N ALA A 47 -13.40 -8.79 -2.87
CA ALA A 47 -14.80 -8.89 -3.31
C ALA A 47 -15.19 -7.72 -4.21
N HIS A 48 -14.22 -6.90 -4.63
CA HIS A 48 -14.49 -5.76 -5.49
C HIS A 48 -14.65 -6.22 -6.94
N ASN A 49 -15.41 -5.46 -7.70
CA ASN A 49 -15.63 -5.71 -9.12
C ASN A 49 -15.59 -4.41 -9.91
N MET A 50 -15.50 -4.51 -11.23
CA MET A 50 -15.42 -3.36 -12.13
C MET A 50 -16.61 -2.38 -11.95
N GLY A 51 -17.80 -2.89 -11.60
CA GLY A 51 -18.99 -2.09 -11.36
C GLY A 51 -18.96 -1.28 -10.05
N ASP A 52 -17.95 -1.48 -9.19
CA ASP A 52 -17.76 -0.70 -7.97
C ASP A 52 -17.02 0.61 -8.26
N VAL A 53 -16.14 0.65 -9.27
CA VAL A 53 -15.34 1.83 -9.65
C VAL A 53 -16.21 3.08 -9.86
N PRO A 54 -17.25 3.09 -10.73
CA PRO A 54 -18.09 4.28 -10.90
C PRO A 54 -18.81 4.70 -9.63
N LYS A 55 -19.27 3.74 -8.82
CA LYS A 55 -20.03 4.02 -7.59
C LYS A 55 -19.13 4.67 -6.53
N VAL A 56 -17.89 4.19 -6.40
CA VAL A 56 -16.90 4.79 -5.51
C VAL A 56 -16.51 6.17 -6.02
N ARG A 57 -16.20 6.30 -7.32
CA ARG A 57 -15.84 7.59 -7.94
C ARG A 57 -16.88 8.67 -7.67
N GLU A 58 -18.17 8.35 -7.86
CA GLU A 58 -19.29 9.26 -7.62
C GLU A 58 -19.38 9.71 -6.15
N ALA A 59 -19.07 8.82 -5.20
CA ALA A 59 -19.15 9.13 -3.77
C ALA A 59 -18.00 10.00 -3.26
N ILE A 60 -16.87 10.05 -3.97
CA ILE A 60 -15.67 10.79 -3.57
C ILE A 60 -15.15 11.70 -4.68
N PRO A 61 -15.94 12.66 -5.21
CA PRO A 61 -15.54 13.44 -6.38
C PRO A 61 -14.26 14.26 -6.18
N ASP A 62 -13.92 14.61 -4.93
CA ASP A 62 -12.81 15.49 -4.59
C ASP A 62 -11.57 14.75 -4.02
N ALA A 63 -11.66 13.44 -3.77
CA ALA A 63 -10.53 12.64 -3.24
C ALA A 63 -9.84 11.85 -4.35
N ASP A 64 -8.56 11.51 -4.18
CA ASP A 64 -7.86 10.70 -5.19
C ASP A 64 -8.42 9.27 -5.22
N MET A 65 -8.68 8.75 -6.42
CA MET A 65 -9.07 7.35 -6.63
C MET A 65 -7.92 6.57 -7.26
N LEU A 66 -7.50 5.51 -6.57
CA LEU A 66 -6.59 4.50 -7.08
C LEU A 66 -7.35 3.22 -7.41
N VAL A 67 -7.06 2.64 -8.59
CA VAL A 67 -7.57 1.33 -8.97
C VAL A 67 -6.41 0.38 -9.20
N ARG A 68 -6.36 -0.73 -8.45
CA ARG A 68 -5.41 -1.83 -8.72
C ARG A 68 -6.06 -2.80 -9.69
N LEU A 69 -5.38 -3.05 -10.80
CA LEU A 69 -5.84 -3.96 -11.85
C LEU A 69 -5.36 -5.40 -11.58
N ASN A 70 -5.62 -6.29 -12.52
CA ASN A 70 -4.99 -7.60 -12.51
C ASN A 70 -3.51 -7.52 -12.93
N PRO A 71 -2.70 -8.55 -12.63
CA PRO A 71 -1.37 -8.68 -13.22
C PRO A 71 -1.46 -8.62 -14.76
N LEU A 72 -0.37 -8.21 -15.41
CA LEU A 72 -0.35 -8.07 -16.87
C LEU A 72 -0.77 -9.38 -17.57
N HIS A 73 -1.76 -9.29 -18.45
CA HIS A 73 -2.38 -10.41 -19.15
C HIS A 73 -2.99 -9.94 -20.49
N GLU A 74 -3.56 -10.86 -21.27
CA GLU A 74 -4.09 -10.54 -22.61
C GLU A 74 -5.23 -9.51 -22.60
N GLY A 75 -6.05 -9.50 -21.54
CA GLY A 75 -7.18 -8.58 -21.35
C GLY A 75 -6.81 -7.22 -20.74
N THR A 76 -5.52 -6.98 -20.42
CA THR A 76 -5.12 -5.76 -19.69
C THR A 76 -5.50 -4.47 -20.42
N SER A 77 -5.38 -4.42 -21.75
CA SER A 77 -5.79 -3.23 -22.51
C SER A 77 -7.27 -2.91 -22.33
N GLU A 78 -8.15 -3.92 -22.35
CA GLU A 78 -9.59 -3.73 -22.13
C GLU A 78 -9.90 -3.32 -20.69
N GLU A 79 -9.20 -3.88 -19.70
CA GLU A 79 -9.32 -3.45 -18.31
C GLU A 79 -8.95 -1.97 -18.14
N ILE A 80 -7.83 -1.53 -18.72
CA ILE A 80 -7.40 -0.13 -18.70
C ILE A 80 -8.47 0.75 -19.33
N GLU A 81 -8.91 0.47 -20.56
CA GLU A 81 -9.93 1.27 -21.25
C GLU A 81 -11.24 1.34 -20.46
N THR A 82 -11.62 0.24 -19.80
CA THR A 82 -12.85 0.20 -19.01
C THR A 82 -12.75 1.08 -17.77
N VAL A 83 -11.63 1.01 -17.05
CA VAL A 83 -11.41 1.81 -15.84
C VAL A 83 -11.24 3.29 -16.16
N LEU A 84 -10.55 3.64 -17.27
CA LEU A 84 -10.32 5.02 -17.68
C LEU A 84 -11.62 5.80 -17.95
N LYS A 85 -12.71 5.13 -18.33
CA LYS A 85 -14.04 5.76 -18.49
C LYS A 85 -14.52 6.44 -17.20
N TYR A 86 -14.03 6.01 -16.05
CA TYR A 86 -14.40 6.51 -14.74
C TYR A 86 -13.35 7.43 -14.13
N GLN A 87 -12.36 7.85 -14.92
CA GLN A 87 -11.37 8.87 -14.55
C GLN A 87 -10.71 8.60 -13.18
N PRO A 88 -10.06 7.44 -13.00
CA PRO A 88 -9.19 7.24 -11.83
C PRO A 88 -8.04 8.25 -11.86
N ASP A 89 -7.53 8.57 -10.68
CA ASP A 89 -6.36 9.41 -10.51
C ASP A 89 -5.07 8.60 -10.67
N PHE A 90 -5.13 7.31 -10.32
CA PHE A 90 -4.02 6.37 -10.38
C PHE A 90 -4.47 4.97 -10.84
N LEU A 91 -3.58 4.28 -11.56
CA LEU A 91 -3.65 2.84 -11.78
C LEU A 91 -2.45 2.17 -11.11
N MET A 92 -2.70 1.04 -10.44
CA MET A 92 -1.66 0.20 -9.85
C MET A 92 -1.57 -1.15 -10.56
N LEU A 93 -0.34 -1.52 -10.94
CA LEU A 93 -0.04 -2.82 -11.55
C LEU A 93 0.56 -3.75 -10.48
N PRO A 94 -0.12 -4.83 -10.09
CA PRO A 94 0.41 -5.83 -9.17
C PRO A 94 1.19 -6.94 -9.87
N MET A 95 1.96 -7.69 -9.07
CA MET A 95 2.57 -8.99 -9.40
C MET A 95 3.38 -9.06 -10.71
N PHE A 96 3.82 -7.92 -11.24
CA PHE A 96 4.78 -7.92 -12.35
C PHE A 96 6.15 -8.39 -11.82
N ARG A 97 6.97 -8.95 -12.71
CA ARG A 97 8.28 -9.52 -12.37
C ARG A 97 9.42 -8.82 -13.08
N THR A 98 9.18 -8.24 -14.24
CA THR A 98 10.26 -7.69 -15.07
C THR A 98 10.00 -6.24 -15.47
N PRO A 99 11.06 -5.46 -15.76
CA PRO A 99 10.95 -4.11 -16.33
C PRO A 99 10.16 -4.05 -17.63
N GLU A 100 10.21 -5.10 -18.46
CA GLU A 100 9.49 -5.18 -19.73
C GLU A 100 7.97 -5.26 -19.52
N GLU A 101 7.52 -6.02 -18.51
CA GLU A 101 6.10 -6.09 -18.16
C GLU A 101 5.58 -4.72 -17.72
N LEU A 102 6.32 -4.02 -16.85
CA LEU A 102 5.94 -2.67 -16.42
C LEU A 102 6.00 -1.66 -17.56
N SER A 103 7.00 -1.74 -18.43
CA SER A 103 7.12 -0.85 -19.60
C SER A 103 5.93 -1.03 -20.54
N LYS A 104 5.57 -2.28 -20.86
CA LYS A 104 4.40 -2.60 -21.69
C LYS A 104 3.10 -2.07 -21.08
N PHE A 105 2.95 -2.19 -19.76
CA PHE A 105 1.80 -1.61 -19.07
C PHE A 105 1.77 -0.07 -19.18
N CYS A 106 2.90 0.60 -18.97
CA CYS A 106 3.00 2.06 -19.10
C CYS A 106 2.72 2.53 -20.53
N GLU A 107 3.15 1.77 -21.55
CA GLU A 107 2.82 2.02 -22.96
C GLU A 107 1.32 1.87 -23.23
N MET A 108 0.67 0.85 -22.65
CA MET A 108 -0.79 0.70 -22.75
C MET A 108 -1.53 1.87 -22.09
N VAL A 109 -1.04 2.38 -20.96
CA VAL A 109 -1.62 3.54 -20.27
C VAL A 109 -1.38 4.84 -21.05
N ASP A 110 -0.25 4.96 -21.75
CA ASP A 110 0.11 6.10 -22.60
C ASP A 110 0.00 7.46 -21.90
N GLY A 111 0.38 7.51 -20.62
CA GLY A 111 0.35 8.74 -19.81
C GLY A 111 -1.04 9.32 -19.52
N ARG A 112 -2.12 8.59 -19.85
CA ARG A 112 -3.51 9.04 -19.64
C ARG A 112 -3.93 9.08 -18.16
N VAL A 113 -3.21 8.35 -17.31
CA VAL A 113 -3.37 8.31 -15.86
C VAL A 113 -2.03 7.99 -15.20
N ARG A 114 -1.85 8.40 -13.94
CA ARG A 114 -0.63 8.16 -13.16
C ARG A 114 -0.49 6.68 -12.84
N VAL A 115 0.68 6.10 -13.08
CA VAL A 115 0.95 4.67 -12.84
C VAL A 115 1.75 4.45 -11.56
N ILE A 116 1.30 3.50 -10.74
CA ILE A 116 1.96 3.05 -9.53
C ILE A 116 2.29 1.54 -9.65
N PRO A 117 3.51 1.15 -10.05
CA PRO A 117 3.94 -0.23 -9.88
C PRO A 117 3.92 -0.66 -8.41
N LEU A 118 3.34 -1.82 -8.14
CA LEU A 118 3.43 -2.49 -6.85
C LEU A 118 4.59 -3.51 -6.87
N VAL A 119 5.74 -3.10 -6.33
CA VAL A 119 6.94 -3.93 -6.20
C VAL A 119 6.74 -4.92 -5.06
N GLU A 120 6.28 -6.12 -5.40
CA GLU A 120 5.89 -7.15 -4.44
C GLU A 120 6.38 -8.56 -4.80
N THR A 121 7.16 -8.68 -5.88
CA THR A 121 7.85 -9.91 -6.28
C THR A 121 9.36 -9.77 -6.04
N PRO A 122 10.08 -10.86 -5.71
CA PRO A 122 11.54 -10.81 -5.59
C PRO A 122 12.22 -10.26 -6.85
N GLU A 123 11.75 -10.65 -8.03
CA GLU A 123 12.30 -10.26 -9.32
C GLU A 123 12.14 -8.75 -9.58
N ALA A 124 10.97 -8.18 -9.25
CA ALA A 124 10.75 -6.74 -9.35
C ALA A 124 11.61 -5.97 -8.34
N ALA A 125 11.77 -6.49 -7.11
CA ALA A 125 12.61 -5.87 -6.10
C ALA A 125 14.09 -5.85 -6.50
N GLU A 126 14.59 -6.92 -7.12
CA GLU A 126 15.96 -6.99 -7.67
C GLU A 126 16.17 -6.05 -8.85
N SER A 127 15.13 -5.81 -9.65
CA SER A 127 15.20 -4.99 -10.86
C SER A 127 14.92 -3.49 -10.62
N LEU A 128 14.80 -3.06 -9.36
CA LEU A 128 14.27 -1.74 -9.00
C LEU A 128 15.00 -0.56 -9.66
N ASP A 129 16.33 -0.62 -9.80
CA ASP A 129 17.10 0.42 -10.48
C ASP A 129 16.60 0.64 -11.90
N GLN A 130 16.28 -0.42 -12.64
CA GLN A 130 15.72 -0.32 -13.99
C GLN A 130 14.28 0.21 -13.95
N LEU A 131 13.46 -0.25 -13.00
CA LEU A 131 12.05 0.16 -12.87
C LEU A 131 11.92 1.68 -12.67
N THR A 132 12.82 2.29 -11.89
CA THR A 132 12.80 3.75 -11.65
C THR A 132 13.07 4.58 -12.90
N THR A 133 13.63 3.99 -13.96
CA THR A 133 13.93 4.69 -15.23
C THR A 133 12.79 4.58 -16.27
N ILE A 134 11.78 3.77 -16.00
CA ILE A 134 10.68 3.54 -16.94
C ILE A 134 9.81 4.79 -17.04
N LYS A 135 9.66 5.29 -18.27
CA LYS A 135 8.78 6.42 -18.56
C LYS A 135 7.32 6.04 -18.28
N GLY A 136 6.61 6.88 -17.54
CA GLY A 136 5.21 6.69 -17.19
C GLY A 136 4.98 6.26 -15.74
N VAL A 137 6.02 5.77 -15.06
CA VAL A 137 5.98 5.53 -13.61
C VAL A 137 5.87 6.87 -12.87
N HIS A 138 4.87 6.99 -12.00
CA HIS A 138 4.61 8.19 -11.23
C HIS A 138 5.06 8.06 -9.76
N GLU A 139 4.80 6.91 -9.14
CA GLU A 139 5.09 6.59 -7.74
C GLU A 139 5.41 5.09 -7.67
N ILE A 140 6.28 4.65 -6.75
CA ILE A 140 6.53 3.22 -6.52
C ILE A 140 5.90 2.80 -5.19
N TYR A 141 5.19 1.68 -5.15
CA TYR A 141 4.69 1.13 -3.89
C TYR A 141 5.31 -0.23 -3.61
N ILE A 142 5.84 -0.46 -2.41
CA ILE A 142 6.47 -1.73 -2.03
C ILE A 142 5.46 -2.60 -1.26
N GLY A 143 5.06 -3.71 -1.86
CA GLY A 143 4.11 -4.66 -1.26
C GLY A 143 4.81 -5.68 -0.36
N LEU A 144 4.94 -5.38 0.94
CA LEU A 144 5.66 -6.25 1.88
C LEU A 144 5.00 -7.63 2.07
N ASN A 145 3.67 -7.72 1.91
CA ASN A 145 2.94 -8.97 2.11
C ASN A 145 3.35 -10.04 1.09
N ASP A 146 3.26 -9.75 -0.20
CA ASP A 146 3.61 -10.75 -1.22
C ASP A 146 5.14 -10.87 -1.36
N LEU A 147 5.89 -9.78 -1.10
CA LEU A 147 7.36 -9.81 -1.14
C LEU A 147 7.97 -10.75 -0.09
N HIS A 148 7.52 -10.70 1.17
CA HIS A 148 8.07 -11.59 2.20
C HIS A 148 7.77 -13.06 1.91
N LEU A 149 6.60 -13.36 1.35
CA LEU A 149 6.24 -14.72 0.92
C LEU A 149 7.11 -15.18 -0.25
N GLY A 150 7.28 -14.34 -1.27
CA GLY A 150 8.16 -14.62 -2.42
C GLY A 150 9.62 -14.86 -2.02
N LEU A 151 10.10 -14.13 -1.01
CA LEU A 151 11.43 -14.29 -0.42
C LEU A 151 11.53 -15.42 0.62
N LYS A 152 10.42 -16.11 0.93
CA LYS A 152 10.35 -17.16 1.96
C LYS A 152 10.81 -16.70 3.34
N LEU A 153 10.50 -15.45 3.69
CA LEU A 153 10.76 -14.86 4.99
C LEU A 153 9.66 -15.23 5.99
N ASN A 154 9.98 -15.18 7.28
CA ASN A 154 9.06 -15.65 8.33
C ASN A 154 8.07 -14.57 8.78
N PHE A 155 8.34 -13.31 8.46
CA PHE A 155 7.51 -12.18 8.87
C PHE A 155 7.50 -11.03 7.85
N ILE A 156 6.34 -10.39 7.71
CA ILE A 156 6.09 -9.31 6.73
C ILE A 156 7.03 -8.11 6.86
N PHE A 157 7.48 -7.77 8.07
CA PHE A 157 8.38 -6.64 8.32
C PHE A 157 9.87 -7.05 8.36
N GLU A 158 10.20 -8.30 8.07
CA GLU A 158 11.59 -8.75 7.96
C GLU A 158 12.39 -7.98 6.89
N PRO A 159 11.82 -7.61 5.72
CA PRO A 159 12.48 -6.73 4.74
C PRO A 159 12.91 -5.36 5.28
N LEU A 160 12.26 -4.83 6.33
CA LEU A 160 12.68 -3.57 6.97
C LEU A 160 13.98 -3.77 7.75
N ILE A 161 14.11 -4.87 8.48
CA ILE A 161 15.22 -5.04 9.43
C ILE A 161 16.46 -5.67 8.79
N ASN A 162 16.32 -6.31 7.63
CA ASN A 162 17.44 -6.84 6.84
C ASN A 162 18.00 -5.79 5.84
N GLY A 163 17.49 -4.56 5.89
CA GLY A 163 17.93 -3.43 5.07
C GLY A 163 17.51 -3.49 3.60
N MET A 164 16.63 -4.42 3.22
CA MET A 164 16.11 -4.48 1.85
C MET A 164 15.29 -3.24 1.51
N VAL A 165 14.36 -2.83 2.38
CA VAL A 165 13.57 -1.61 2.17
C VAL A 165 14.44 -0.36 2.20
N ASP A 166 15.46 -0.29 3.07
CA ASP A 166 16.43 0.81 3.08
C ASP A 166 17.11 0.96 1.72
N ARG A 167 17.60 -0.13 1.12
CA ARG A 167 18.20 -0.10 -0.23
C ARG A 167 17.20 0.34 -1.30
N MET A 168 15.99 -0.21 -1.27
CA MET A 168 14.94 0.17 -2.23
C MET A 168 14.58 1.65 -2.10
N SER A 169 14.42 2.17 -0.88
CA SER A 169 14.14 3.58 -0.64
C SER A 169 15.26 4.47 -1.19
N ALA A 170 16.53 4.08 -1.02
CA ALA A 170 17.66 4.85 -1.54
C ALA A 170 17.65 4.90 -3.07
N THR A 171 17.42 3.76 -3.74
CA THR A 171 17.26 3.70 -5.21
C THR A 171 16.13 4.62 -5.69
N ILE A 172 14.95 4.53 -5.07
CA ILE A 172 13.78 5.31 -5.51
C ILE A 172 13.99 6.82 -5.29
N LYS A 173 14.58 7.20 -4.15
CA LYS A 173 14.91 8.60 -3.85
C LYS A 173 15.97 9.17 -4.78
N ASN A 174 16.98 8.38 -5.16
CA ASN A 174 17.99 8.80 -6.15
C ASN A 174 17.34 9.09 -7.51
N ALA A 175 16.29 8.35 -7.87
CA ALA A 175 15.48 8.61 -9.06
C ALA A 175 14.45 9.76 -8.89
N ARG A 176 14.35 10.34 -7.69
CA ARG A 176 13.41 11.43 -7.33
C ARG A 176 11.94 11.05 -7.55
N LEU A 177 11.60 9.78 -7.34
CA LEU A 177 10.22 9.31 -7.38
C LEU A 177 9.65 9.25 -5.94
N PRO A 178 8.36 9.57 -5.75
CA PRO A 178 7.65 9.27 -4.51
C PRO A 178 7.53 7.76 -4.28
N PHE A 179 7.44 7.34 -3.02
CA PHE A 179 7.17 5.93 -2.71
C PHE A 179 6.39 5.67 -1.42
N GLY A 180 5.64 4.58 -1.43
CA GLY A 180 4.97 3.99 -0.27
C GLY A 180 5.45 2.57 0.00
N PHE A 181 5.16 2.04 1.19
CA PHE A 181 5.39 0.62 1.47
C PHE A 181 4.44 0.04 2.51
N GLY A 182 4.19 -1.26 2.41
CA GLY A 182 3.49 -2.02 3.44
C GLY A 182 2.10 -1.48 3.77
N GLY A 183 1.69 -1.64 5.03
CA GLY A 183 0.47 -1.05 5.55
C GLY A 183 0.53 -0.89 7.07
N ILE A 184 -0.30 0.01 7.58
CA ILE A 184 -0.27 0.44 8.98
C ILE A 184 -1.54 0.04 9.74
N ALA A 185 -1.37 -0.46 10.96
CA ALA A 185 -2.46 -0.67 11.91
C ALA A 185 -2.77 0.61 12.69
N ARG A 186 -3.94 0.68 13.33
CA ARG A 186 -4.23 1.77 14.26
C ARG A 186 -3.13 1.84 15.33
N ILE A 187 -2.93 3.04 15.88
CA ILE A 187 -1.93 3.28 16.92
C ILE A 187 -2.19 2.37 18.14
N GLY A 188 -1.16 1.62 18.56
CA GLY A 188 -1.24 0.63 19.62
C GLY A 188 -1.74 -0.76 19.19
N GLU A 189 -1.99 -0.99 17.90
CA GLU A 189 -2.42 -2.26 17.35
C GLU A 189 -1.41 -2.85 16.34
N GLY A 190 -1.59 -4.12 15.99
CA GLY A 190 -0.71 -4.85 15.06
C GLY A 190 0.34 -5.71 15.78
N GLN A 191 0.94 -6.66 15.04
CA GLN A 191 2.05 -7.46 15.58
C GLN A 191 3.32 -6.60 15.77
N LEU A 192 3.56 -5.68 14.83
CA LEU A 192 4.43 -4.53 15.01
C LEU A 192 3.51 -3.32 15.23
N PRO A 193 3.60 -2.61 16.37
CA PRO A 193 2.74 -1.47 16.66
C PRO A 193 2.72 -0.43 15.54
N GLY A 194 1.53 0.08 15.19
CA GLY A 194 1.34 1.02 14.08
C GLY A 194 2.24 2.26 14.16
N GLU A 195 2.45 2.81 15.35
CA GLU A 195 3.35 3.95 15.58
C GLU A 195 4.81 3.67 15.23
N LEU A 196 5.28 2.42 15.37
CA LEU A 196 6.64 2.04 14.99
C LEU A 196 6.76 1.89 13.47
N VAL A 197 5.72 1.37 12.81
CA VAL A 197 5.65 1.35 11.34
C VAL A 197 5.63 2.78 10.79
N LEU A 198 4.83 3.66 11.38
CA LEU A 198 4.79 5.09 11.03
C LEU A 198 6.17 5.76 11.20
N GLY A 199 6.88 5.42 12.28
CA GLY A 199 8.23 5.89 12.53
C GLY A 199 9.22 5.50 11.42
N GLU A 200 9.08 4.30 10.86
CA GLU A 200 9.89 3.81 9.74
C GLU A 200 9.55 4.52 8.42
N HIS A 201 8.27 4.84 8.17
CA HIS A 201 7.90 5.65 7.00
C HIS A 201 8.61 7.01 7.03
N LEU A 202 8.58 7.69 8.18
CA LEU A 202 9.26 8.98 8.35
C LEU A 202 10.78 8.84 8.24
N ARG A 203 11.38 7.80 8.85
CA ARG A 203 12.82 7.53 8.77
C ARG A 203 13.29 7.31 7.33
N LEU A 204 12.49 6.60 6.54
CA LEU A 204 12.82 6.24 5.16
C LEU A 204 12.41 7.33 4.16
N GLU A 205 11.71 8.38 4.61
CA GLU A 205 11.14 9.45 3.79
C GLU A 205 10.12 8.93 2.77
N SER A 206 9.30 7.96 3.18
CA SER A 206 8.16 7.49 2.41
C SER A 206 7.07 8.56 2.34
N ASN A 207 6.25 8.51 1.29
CA ASN A 207 5.19 9.47 0.98
C ASN A 207 3.79 8.94 1.22
N SER A 208 3.56 7.62 1.18
CA SER A 208 2.22 7.05 1.25
C SER A 208 2.18 5.74 2.05
N VAL A 209 1.03 5.46 2.65
CA VAL A 209 0.80 4.22 3.42
C VAL A 209 -0.64 3.72 3.32
N ILE A 210 -0.79 2.41 3.15
CA ILE A 210 -2.10 1.74 3.17
C ILE A 210 -2.57 1.54 4.61
N LEU A 211 -3.73 2.07 4.93
CA LEU A 211 -4.46 1.79 6.16
C LEU A 211 -4.95 0.34 6.14
N SER A 212 -4.51 -0.43 7.12
CA SER A 212 -4.87 -1.85 7.23
C SER A 212 -6.35 -2.04 7.58
N ARG A 213 -6.78 -3.31 7.55
CA ARG A 213 -8.13 -3.76 7.96
C ARG A 213 -8.54 -3.33 9.37
N THR A 214 -7.59 -2.96 10.22
CA THR A 214 -7.90 -2.44 11.55
C THR A 214 -8.77 -1.18 11.48
N PHE A 215 -8.53 -0.30 10.50
CA PHE A 215 -9.35 0.89 10.22
C PHE A 215 -10.77 0.54 9.75
N HIS A 216 -10.97 -0.70 9.28
CA HIS A 216 -12.28 -1.24 8.91
C HIS A 216 -13.06 -1.87 10.07
N ARG A 217 -12.46 -2.01 11.27
CA ARG A 217 -13.15 -2.63 12.41
C ARG A 217 -14.26 -1.73 12.96
N GLY A 218 -15.45 -2.31 13.08
CA GLY A 218 -16.68 -1.63 13.49
C GLY A 218 -17.64 -1.35 12.33
N ILE A 219 -17.28 -1.70 11.10
CA ILE A 219 -18.14 -1.52 9.91
C ILE A 219 -19.11 -2.71 9.76
N LEU A 220 -20.13 -2.79 10.61
CA LEU A 220 -21.22 -3.75 10.45
C LEU A 220 -22.60 -3.10 10.22
N SER A 221 -22.68 -1.78 10.10
CA SER A 221 -23.93 -1.07 9.78
C SER A 221 -23.67 0.37 9.32
N ASP A 222 -24.67 0.97 8.68
CA ASP A 222 -24.76 2.40 8.31
C ASP A 222 -24.89 3.32 9.55
N ASP A 223 -24.06 3.11 10.58
CA ASP A 223 -24.12 3.85 11.85
C ASP A 223 -23.33 5.17 11.77
N PRO A 224 -23.96 6.35 11.98
CA PRO A 224 -23.26 7.64 12.05
C PRO A 224 -22.15 7.71 13.11
N ALA A 225 -22.18 6.88 14.16
CA ALA A 225 -21.09 6.76 15.14
C ALA A 225 -19.77 6.30 14.51
N LEU A 226 -19.84 5.65 13.33
CA LEU A 226 -18.69 5.14 12.59
C LEU A 226 -17.79 6.26 12.03
N THR A 227 -18.38 7.38 11.55
CA THR A 227 -17.61 8.53 11.04
C THR A 227 -16.76 9.15 12.15
N GLY A 228 -17.34 9.33 13.34
CA GLY A 228 -16.60 9.84 14.50
C GLY A 228 -15.44 8.93 14.89
N LYS A 229 -15.65 7.61 14.83
CA LYS A 229 -14.60 6.65 15.16
C LYS A 229 -13.46 6.63 14.13
N LEU A 230 -13.76 6.63 12.83
CA LEU A 230 -12.70 6.65 11.81
C LEU A 230 -11.91 7.96 11.89
N LYS A 231 -12.59 9.12 11.96
CA LYS A 231 -11.94 10.42 12.09
C LYS A 231 -11.03 10.47 13.32
N TYR A 232 -11.50 9.97 14.47
CA TYR A 232 -10.67 9.88 15.67
C TYR A 232 -9.39 9.06 15.47
N GLU A 233 -9.47 7.90 14.79
CA GLU A 233 -8.30 7.07 14.54
C GLU A 233 -7.33 7.69 13.51
N ILE A 234 -7.85 8.42 12.53
CA ILE A 234 -7.03 9.21 11.59
C ILE A 234 -6.35 10.37 12.31
N ASP A 235 -7.08 11.12 13.13
CA ASP A 235 -6.53 12.24 13.91
C ASP A 235 -5.43 11.78 14.86
N LYS A 236 -5.65 10.65 15.54
CA LYS A 236 -4.63 10.03 16.40
C LYS A 236 -3.39 9.64 15.60
N LEU A 237 -3.55 9.13 14.38
CA LEU A 237 -2.42 8.83 13.50
C LEU A 237 -1.66 10.10 13.12
N ARG A 238 -2.36 11.18 12.75
CA ARG A 238 -1.75 12.48 12.40
C ARG A 238 -1.01 13.12 13.58
N GLU A 239 -1.59 13.08 14.78
CA GLU A 239 -0.93 13.58 16.00
C GLU A 239 0.38 12.81 16.28
N VAL A 240 0.36 11.48 16.12
CA VAL A 240 1.57 10.68 16.27
C VAL A 240 2.57 10.96 15.14
N GLU A 241 2.11 11.16 13.91
CA GLU A 241 2.96 11.53 12.78
C GLU A 241 3.72 12.83 13.04
N GLU A 242 3.03 13.86 13.54
CA GLU A 242 3.64 15.15 13.92
C GLU A 242 4.68 14.96 15.03
N TYR A 243 4.32 14.26 16.10
CA TYR A 243 5.25 13.95 17.20
C TYR A 243 6.49 13.19 16.72
N LEU A 244 6.31 12.22 15.81
CA LEU A 244 7.41 11.45 15.24
C LEU A 244 8.25 12.30 14.25
N GLY A 245 7.69 13.36 13.68
CA GLY A 245 8.41 14.33 12.83
C GLY A 245 9.42 15.18 13.61
N ASP A 246 9.14 15.45 14.88
CA ASP A 246 9.99 16.27 15.76
C ASP A 246 11.12 15.49 16.45
N ARG A 247 11.29 14.19 16.12
CA ARG A 247 12.31 13.34 16.73
C ARG A 247 13.73 13.76 16.34
N THR A 248 14.65 13.67 17.29
CA THR A 248 16.09 13.79 17.03
C THR A 248 16.63 12.55 16.29
N PRO A 249 17.80 12.66 15.62
CA PRO A 249 18.43 11.50 14.99
C PRO A 249 18.65 10.31 15.94
N ASP A 250 18.99 10.58 17.22
CA ASP A 250 19.17 9.53 18.23
C ASP A 250 17.86 8.84 18.59
N GLN A 251 16.75 9.58 18.65
CA GLN A 251 15.41 9.02 18.89
C GLN A 251 14.97 8.15 17.70
N VAL A 252 15.21 8.60 16.47
CA VAL A 252 14.93 7.82 15.26
C VAL A 252 15.73 6.50 15.25
N GLU A 253 17.01 6.54 15.60
CA GLU A 253 17.83 5.33 15.68
C GLU A 253 17.41 4.40 16.83
N LEU A 254 16.97 4.95 17.97
CA LEU A 254 16.41 4.16 19.06
C LEU A 254 15.15 3.42 18.62
N ASP A 255 14.24 4.10 17.92
CA ASP A 255 13.03 3.49 17.38
C ASP A 255 13.36 2.41 16.34
N ARG A 256 14.32 2.67 15.43
CA ARG A 256 14.78 1.67 14.45
C ARG A 256 15.31 0.40 15.15
N LYS A 257 16.11 0.55 16.21
CA LYS A 257 16.60 -0.57 17.02
C LYS A 257 15.46 -1.32 17.70
N LYS A 258 14.45 -0.61 18.19
CA LYS A 258 13.25 -1.21 18.79
C LYS A 258 12.45 -2.03 17.77
N VAL A 259 12.27 -1.51 16.54
CA VAL A 259 11.67 -2.25 15.43
C VAL A 259 12.45 -3.54 15.16
N ALA A 260 13.79 -3.43 15.01
CA ALA A 260 14.65 -4.59 14.79
C ALA A 260 14.49 -5.66 15.88
N GLN A 261 14.50 -5.25 17.15
CA GLN A 261 14.32 -6.17 18.28
C GLN A 261 12.97 -6.89 18.25
N ILE A 262 11.86 -6.16 18.07
CA ILE A 262 10.51 -6.74 18.03
C ILE A 262 10.38 -7.72 16.88
N VAL A 263 10.84 -7.33 15.68
CA VAL A 263 10.78 -8.19 14.50
C VAL A 263 11.62 -9.45 14.68
N SER A 264 12.85 -9.33 15.21
CA SER A 264 13.69 -10.50 15.49
C SER A 264 13.06 -11.46 16.50
N LEU A 265 12.38 -10.95 17.53
CA LEU A 265 11.65 -11.78 18.49
C LEU A 265 10.48 -12.52 17.83
N ILE A 266 9.71 -11.84 16.96
CA ILE A 266 8.62 -12.45 16.21
C ILE A 266 9.14 -13.56 15.29
N ILE A 267 10.23 -13.31 14.55
CA ILE A 267 10.85 -14.31 13.68
C ILE A 267 11.29 -15.52 14.50
N ALA A 268 12.01 -15.32 15.60
CA ALA A 268 12.47 -16.41 16.47
C ALA A 268 11.30 -17.25 17.02
N SER A 269 10.17 -16.62 17.36
CA SER A 269 8.97 -17.33 17.82
C SER A 269 8.29 -18.18 16.74
N ARG A 270 8.52 -17.87 15.46
CA ARG A 270 7.97 -18.60 14.30
C ARG A 270 8.92 -19.66 13.76
N SER A 271 10.22 -19.52 14.02
CA SER A 271 11.24 -20.48 13.61
C SER A 271 11.43 -21.66 14.58
N ASN A 272 10.78 -21.63 15.76
CA ASN A 272 10.71 -22.79 16.64
C ASN A 272 9.53 -23.69 16.21
N PRO A 273 9.78 -24.91 15.70
CA PRO A 273 8.75 -25.87 15.32
C PRO A 273 7.97 -26.42 16.52
#